data_AF-A0A4R6Y081-F1
#
_entry.id   AF-A0A4R6Y081-F1
#
_cell.length_a   1.000
_cell.length_b   1.000
_cell.length_c   1.000
_cell.angle_alpha   90.00
_cell.angle_beta   90.00
_cell.angle_gamma   90.00
#
_symmetry.space_group_name_H-M   'P 1'
#
loop_
_entity.id
_entity.type
_entity.pdbx_description
1 polymer ?
#
loop_
_entity_poly.entity_id
_entity_poly.type
_entity_poly.pdbx_seq_one_letter_code
_entity_poly.pdbx_strand_id
1 'polypeptide(L)'
;MKKSNVIKRPTSTTSSIDKAVSEFIGSAPDASTLENKQPRLVRGKRLQISHTLPPELLNRTDKQAEEMGLTRAALINLALSEYLNKY
;
A
#
# COMPACT_ATOMS: atom_id res chain seq x y z
N MET A 1 42.75 -2.54 -30.99
CA MET A 1 43.36 -1.93 -29.78
C MET A 1 42.67 -0.57 -29.58
N LYS A 2 41.98 -0.18 -28.50
CA LYS A 2 41.89 -0.61 -27.10
C LYS A 2 40.51 -0.22 -26.50
N LYS A 3 39.89 -1.19 -25.81
CA LYS A 3 39.08 -1.17 -24.57
C LYS A 3 37.98 -0.09 -24.39
N SER A 4 36.72 -0.54 -24.46
CA SER A 4 35.57 0.12 -23.82
C SER A 4 35.67 -0.05 -22.30
N ASN A 5 35.64 1.06 -21.55
CA ASN A 5 35.74 1.07 -20.10
C ASN A 5 34.33 1.06 -19.51
N VAL A 6 33.87 -0.08 -18.99
CA VAL A 6 32.57 -0.20 -18.30
C VAL A 6 32.76 0.27 -16.85
N ILE A 7 32.32 1.49 -16.57
CA ILE A 7 32.20 1.99 -15.19
C ILE A 7 31.00 1.30 -14.56
N LYS A 8 31.23 0.32 -13.67
CA LYS A 8 30.16 -0.23 -12.83
C LYS A 8 29.74 0.84 -11.82
N ARG A 9 28.44 1.16 -11.77
CA ARG A 9 27.87 2.02 -10.73
C ARG A 9 28.16 1.40 -9.35
N PRO A 10 28.69 2.15 -8.38
CA PRO A 10 28.86 1.65 -7.03
C PRO A 10 27.49 1.35 -6.41
N THR A 11 27.31 0.12 -5.93
CA THR A 11 26.18 -0.27 -5.07
C THR A 11 26.22 0.57 -3.81
N SER A 12 25.17 1.34 -3.57
CA SER A 12 25.18 2.36 -2.52
C SER A 12 25.09 1.74 -1.12
N THR A 13 25.94 2.19 -0.22
CA THR A 13 25.96 1.91 1.24
C THR A 13 24.73 2.51 1.97
N THR A 14 23.68 2.87 1.24
CA THR A 14 22.53 3.64 1.70
C THR A 14 21.73 2.92 2.78
N SER A 15 21.66 1.59 2.73
CA SER A 15 20.84 0.78 3.67
C SER A 15 21.24 0.87 5.14
N SER A 16 22.50 1.18 5.45
CA SER A 16 22.99 1.34 6.83
C SER A 16 22.78 2.76 7.37
N ILE A 17 22.92 3.75 6.49
CA ILE A 17 22.73 5.17 6.80
C ILE A 17 21.24 5.45 7.03
N ASP A 18 20.36 4.88 6.20
CA ASP A 18 18.91 5.06 6.34
C ASP A 18 18.38 4.54 7.69
N LYS A 19 18.95 3.45 8.20
CA LYS A 19 18.59 2.89 9.51
C LYS A 19 19.04 3.80 10.65
N ALA A 20 20.31 4.23 10.65
CA ALA A 20 20.85 5.11 11.67
C ALA A 20 20.14 6.49 11.69
N VAL A 21 19.76 7.00 10.52
CA VAL A 21 18.99 8.24 10.39
C VAL A 21 17.56 8.06 10.91
N SER A 22 16.92 6.92 10.63
CA SER A 22 15.57 6.64 11.15
C SER A 22 15.52 6.50 12.68
N GLU A 23 16.54 5.90 13.29
CA GLU A 23 16.66 5.78 14.75
C GLU A 23 16.94 7.13 15.43
N PHE A 24 17.77 7.97 14.80
CA PHE A 24 18.04 9.33 15.29
C PHE A 24 16.78 10.21 15.25
N ILE A 25 16.04 10.20 14.14
CA ILE A 25 14.78 10.96 14.00
C ILE A 25 13.69 10.41 14.94
N GLY A 26 13.62 9.09 15.12
CA GLY A 26 12.65 8.43 16.01
C GLY A 26 12.86 8.68 17.50
N SER A 27 14.04 9.17 17.92
CA SER A 27 14.37 9.41 19.33
C SER A 27 13.95 10.80 19.83
N ALA A 28 13.40 11.65 18.96
CA ALA A 28 12.92 12.98 19.34
C ALA A 28 11.59 12.90 20.12
N PRO A 29 11.34 13.78 21.11
CA PRO A 29 10.14 13.73 21.94
C PRO A 29 8.82 13.98 21.16
N ASP A 30 8.91 14.55 19.95
CA ASP A 30 7.82 14.78 18.98
C ASP A 30 7.70 13.68 17.91
N ALA A 31 8.64 12.72 17.87
CA ALA A 31 8.66 11.63 16.90
C ALA A 31 7.47 10.65 17.05
N SER A 32 6.81 10.66 18.21
CA SER A 32 5.56 9.93 18.47
C SER A 32 4.42 10.26 17.49
N THR A 33 4.53 11.36 16.73
CA THR A 33 3.57 11.72 15.68
C THR A 33 3.78 10.96 14.36
N LEU A 34 4.94 10.31 14.16
CA LEU A 34 5.26 9.54 12.96
C LEU A 34 4.86 8.06 13.06
N GLU A 35 4.57 7.55 14.26
CA GLU A 35 4.29 6.13 14.51
C GLU A 35 2.98 5.61 13.88
N ASN A 36 2.04 6.50 13.53
CA ASN A 36 0.71 6.09 13.08
C ASN A 36 0.54 5.95 11.54
N LYS A 37 1.62 6.05 10.76
CA LYS A 37 1.55 5.81 9.31
C LYS A 37 2.38 4.60 8.94
N GLN A 38 1.87 3.42 9.31
CA GLN A 38 2.27 2.16 8.67
C GLN A 38 2.34 2.39 7.15
N PRO A 39 3.48 2.06 6.49
CA PRO A 39 3.63 2.28 5.06
C PRO A 39 2.52 1.53 4.33
N ARG A 40 1.59 2.29 3.74
CA ARG A 40 0.44 1.70 3.05
C ARG A 40 0.96 0.92 1.86
N LEU A 41 0.63 -0.38 1.79
CA LEU A 41 1.07 -1.20 0.68
C LEU A 41 0.42 -0.67 -0.61
N VAL A 42 1.25 -0.11 -1.48
CA VAL A 42 0.82 0.45 -2.76
C VAL A 42 0.85 -0.65 -3.81
N ARG A 43 -0.25 -0.85 -4.55
CA ARG A 43 -0.29 -1.67 -5.76
C ARG A 43 -0.59 -0.79 -6.96
N GLY A 44 0.47 -0.45 -7.71
CA GLY A 44 0.39 0.49 -8.82
C GLY A 44 -0.03 1.88 -8.33
N LYS A 45 -1.19 2.36 -8.77
CA LYS A 45 -1.77 3.66 -8.35
C LYS A 45 -2.77 3.54 -7.19
N ARG A 46 -2.95 2.34 -6.63
CA ARG A 46 -3.97 2.06 -5.61
C ARG A 46 -3.33 1.70 -4.28
N LEU A 47 -3.98 2.08 -3.19
CA LEU A 47 -3.62 1.66 -1.84
C LEU A 47 -4.36 0.36 -1.50
N GLN A 48 -3.64 -0.61 -0.96
CA GLN A 48 -4.24 -1.82 -0.40
C GLN A 48 -4.77 -1.52 1.01
N ILE A 49 -5.94 -2.05 1.32
CA ILE A 49 -6.52 -2.04 2.66
C ILE A 49 -6.85 -3.46 3.09
N SER A 50 -6.70 -3.73 4.39
CA SER A 50 -7.24 -4.93 5.01
C SER A 50 -8.62 -4.58 5.57
N HIS A 51 -9.64 -5.36 5.22
CA HIS A 51 -10.99 -5.15 5.69
C HIS A 51 -11.56 -6.47 6.21
N THR A 52 -11.96 -6.47 7.49
CA THR A 52 -12.56 -7.63 8.15
C THR A 52 -14.06 -7.49 8.11
N LEU A 53 -14.76 -8.54 7.66
CA LEU A 53 -16.20 -8.57 7.51
C LEU A 53 -16.79 -9.81 8.20
N PRO A 54 -18.03 -9.74 8.72
CA PRO A 54 -18.76 -10.93 9.12
C PRO A 54 -18.89 -11.94 7.95
N PRO A 55 -18.76 -13.26 8.19
CA PRO A 55 -18.84 -14.27 7.13
C PRO A 55 -20.13 -14.18 6.30
N GLU A 56 -21.28 -13.97 6.96
CA GLU A 56 -22.58 -13.83 6.30
C GLU A 56 -22.62 -12.65 5.32
N LEU A 57 -22.01 -11.52 5.69
CA LEU A 57 -21.95 -10.34 4.83
C LEU A 57 -21.00 -10.55 3.65
N LEU A 58 -19.89 -11.26 3.88
CA LEU A 58 -18.95 -11.62 2.83
C LEU A 58 -19.60 -12.56 1.80
N ASN A 59 -20.31 -13.59 2.25
CA ASN A 59 -21.04 -14.52 1.38
C ASN A 59 -22.07 -13.81 0.50
N ARG A 60 -22.84 -12.88 1.09
CA ARG A 60 -23.79 -12.06 0.34
C ARG A 60 -23.11 -11.18 -0.71
N THR A 61 -21.96 -10.60 -0.35
CA THR A 61 -21.17 -9.78 -1.28
C THR A 61 -20.65 -10.62 -2.46
N ASP A 62 -20.18 -11.83 -2.20
CA ASP A 62 -19.68 -12.73 -3.25
C ASP A 62 -20.78 -13.19 -4.20
N LYS A 63 -21.92 -13.60 -3.64
CA LYS A 63 -23.08 -14.00 -4.45
C LYS A 63 -23.54 -12.86 -5.36
N GLN A 64 -23.65 -11.65 -4.83
CA GLN A 64 -24.05 -10.50 -5.63
C GLN A 64 -23.00 -10.13 -6.69
N ALA A 65 -21.70 -10.25 -6.37
CA ALA A 65 -20.64 -10.00 -7.32
C ALA A 65 -20.69 -11.01 -8.49
N GLU A 66 -20.93 -12.29 -8.19
CA GLU A 66 -21.10 -13.35 -9.18
C GLU A 66 -22.31 -13.10 -10.10
N GLU A 67 -23.48 -12.77 -9.51
CA GLU A 67 -24.70 -12.43 -10.27
C GLU A 67 -24.48 -11.24 -11.22
N MET A 68 -23.63 -10.28 -10.84
CA MET A 68 -23.30 -9.11 -11.65
C MET A 68 -22.12 -9.33 -12.61
N GLY A 69 -21.46 -10.50 -12.58
CA GLY A 69 -20.24 -10.77 -13.36
C GLY A 69 -19.05 -9.90 -12.94
N LEU A 70 -19.02 -9.43 -11.69
CA LEU A 70 -17.98 -8.57 -11.13
C LEU A 70 -17.07 -9.35 -10.19
N THR A 71 -15.84 -8.86 -10.00
CA THR A 71 -15.03 -9.31 -8.87
C THR A 71 -15.54 -8.70 -7.57
N ARG A 72 -15.34 -9.38 -6.44
CA ARG A 72 -15.64 -8.83 -5.09
C ARG A 72 -15.10 -7.40 -4.91
N ALA A 73 -13.85 -7.17 -5.30
CA ALA A 73 -13.21 -5.86 -5.18
C ALA A 73 -13.88 -4.80 -6.08
N ALA A 74 -14.32 -5.19 -7.28
CA ALA A 74 -15.05 -4.28 -8.18
C ALA A 74 -16.41 -3.90 -7.58
N LEU A 75 -17.15 -4.86 -7.02
CA LEU A 75 -18.43 -4.58 -6.36
C LEU A 75 -18.25 -3.64 -5.15
N ILE A 76 -17.23 -3.86 -4.31
CA ILE A 76 -16.93 -2.97 -3.18
C ILE A 76 -16.61 -1.56 -3.66
N ASN A 77 -15.79 -1.41 -4.73
CA ASN A 77 -15.49 -0.09 -5.29
C ASN A 77 -16.75 0.59 -5.84
N LEU A 78 -17.59 -0.15 -6.57
CA LEU A 78 -18.85 0.37 -7.11
C LEU A 78 -19.76 0.87 -5.98
N ALA A 79 -19.98 0.06 -4.95
CA ALA A 79 -20.82 0.43 -3.82
C ALA A 79 -20.29 1.69 -3.10
N LEU A 80 -18.97 1.82 -2.92
CA LEU A 80 -18.37 3.02 -2.35
C LEU A 80 -18.56 4.24 -3.25
N SER A 81 -18.35 4.12 -4.55
CA SER A 81 -18.57 5.21 -5.50
C SER A 81 -20.02 5.67 -5.55
N GLU A 82 -20.98 4.74 -5.63
CA GLU A 82 -22.41 5.05 -5.59
C GLU A 82 -22.81 5.73 -4.28
N TYR A 83 -22.31 5.21 -3.14
CA TYR A 83 -22.57 5.81 -1.83
C TYR A 83 -22.03 7.23 -1.73
N LEU A 84 -20.79 7.47 -2.20
CA LEU A 84 -20.15 8.79 -2.14
C LEU A 84 -20.68 9.79 -3.17
N ASN A 85 -21.28 9.33 -4.27
CA ASN A 85 -21.90 10.22 -5.25
C ASN A 85 -23.34 10.59 -4.89
N LYS A 86 -23.98 9.79 -4.03
CA LYS A 86 -25.35 10.02 -3.55
C LYS A 86 -25.44 11.14 -2.51
N TYR A 87 -24.31 11.51 -1.90
CA TYR A 87 -24.18 12.55 -0.87
C TYR A 87 -23.10 13.56 -1.26
#